data_AF-A0A256XDJ0-F1
#
_entry.id   AF-A0A256XDJ0-F1
#
_cell.length_a   1.000
_cell.length_b   1.000
_cell.length_c   1.000
_cell.angle_alpha   90.00
_cell.angle_beta   90.00
_cell.angle_gamma   90.00
#
_symmetry.space_group_name_H-M   'P 1'
#
loop_
_entity.id
_entity.type
_entity.pdbx_description
1 polymer ?
#
loop_
_entity_poly.entity_id
_entity_poly.type
_entity_poly.pdbx_seq_one_letter_code
_entity_poly.pdbx_strand_id
1 'polypeptide(L)'
;MNKVEEEVLSFTELYQSQEFDKYMTHWFDKRSFHIKQWSPIRPISGLIVERILYNRYRYLFNLQTSCHSAHIKDGEIHPCGKCSKCVGILIFLLANNIKPYLIRYNEESVNSLSDRIDKQMYRLDESELEHSLYLINKNFGYNLKPARYHWYVETIRFDPYNSHFDNIPFYDIREKIYKILEKYTVGYSLLKNDKWIPISRDEALRNG
;
A
#
# COMPACT_ATOMS: atom_id res chain seq x y z
N MET A 1 8.79 -13.03 -28.23
CA MET A 1 8.56 -11.96 -27.24
C MET A 1 9.60 -10.90 -27.49
N ASN A 2 9.19 -9.75 -28.00
CA ASN A 2 10.12 -8.70 -28.45
C ASN A 2 10.55 -7.86 -27.26
N LYS A 3 11.83 -7.44 -27.28
CA LYS A 3 12.49 -6.56 -26.29
C LYS A 3 11.67 -5.32 -25.86
N VAL A 4 10.79 -4.85 -26.73
CA VAL A 4 9.89 -3.72 -26.51
C VAL A 4 8.79 -4.02 -25.48
N GLU A 5 8.30 -5.26 -25.40
CA GLU A 5 7.28 -5.66 -24.42
C GLU A 5 7.87 -5.76 -23.00
N GLU A 6 9.15 -6.14 -22.86
CA GLU A 6 9.88 -6.14 -21.58
C GLU A 6 10.15 -4.71 -21.06
N GLU A 7 10.50 -3.77 -21.94
CA GLU A 7 10.71 -2.36 -21.57
C GLU A 7 9.42 -1.65 -21.14
N VAL A 8 8.28 -1.99 -21.74
CA VAL A 8 6.98 -1.39 -21.39
C VAL A 8 6.40 -1.98 -20.09
N LEU A 9 6.65 -3.26 -19.81
CA LEU A 9 6.24 -3.90 -18.54
C LEU A 9 7.06 -3.39 -17.34
N SER A 10 8.35 -3.08 -17.51
CA SER A 10 9.16 -2.44 -16.47
C SER A 10 8.79 -0.96 -16.25
N PHE A 11 8.29 -0.29 -17.29
CA PHE A 11 7.93 1.13 -17.24
C PHE A 11 6.77 1.45 -16.28
N THR A 12 5.76 0.58 -16.18
CA THR A 12 4.58 0.83 -15.34
C THR A 12 4.84 0.77 -13.83
N GLU A 13 5.84 -0.01 -13.40
CA GLU A 13 6.25 -0.10 -11.99
C GLU A 13 7.28 0.99 -11.63
N LEU A 14 8.04 1.48 -12.62
CA LEU A 14 8.99 2.59 -12.45
C LEU A 14 8.31 3.87 -11.97
N TYR A 15 7.19 4.30 -12.56
CA TYR A 15 6.54 5.59 -12.24
C TYR A 15 6.11 5.77 -10.78
N GLN A 16 6.06 4.69 -10.00
CA GLN A 16 5.66 4.72 -8.60
C GLN A 16 6.80 4.34 -7.64
N SER A 17 8.03 4.17 -8.12
CA SER A 17 9.20 3.83 -7.29
C SER A 17 9.85 5.08 -6.66
N GLN A 18 10.63 4.86 -5.60
CA GLN A 18 11.44 5.95 -5.02
C GLN A 18 12.54 6.42 -5.98
N GLU A 19 13.07 5.52 -6.79
CA GLU A 19 14.06 5.87 -7.82
C GLU A 19 13.48 6.85 -8.85
N PHE A 20 12.22 6.66 -9.24
CA PHE A 20 11.55 7.59 -10.14
C PHE A 20 11.27 8.95 -9.49
N ASP A 21 10.87 8.97 -8.21
CA ASP A 21 10.74 10.21 -7.44
C ASP A 21 12.06 11.01 -7.42
N LYS A 22 13.19 10.32 -7.19
CA LYS A 22 14.54 10.91 -7.24
C LYS A 22 14.92 11.39 -8.65
N TYR A 23 14.64 10.57 -9.68
CA TYR A 23 14.89 10.93 -11.08
C TYR A 23 14.11 12.18 -11.50
N MET A 24 12.81 12.23 -11.20
CA MET A 24 11.96 13.36 -11.56
C MET A 24 12.35 14.62 -10.80
N THR A 25 12.65 14.50 -9.50
CA THR A 25 13.17 15.62 -8.71
C THR A 25 14.44 16.20 -9.34
N HIS A 26 15.40 15.35 -9.75
CA HIS A 26 16.60 15.79 -10.46
C HIS A 26 16.31 16.41 -11.83
N TRP A 27 15.36 15.84 -12.57
CA TRP A 27 14.94 16.35 -13.87
C TRP A 27 14.33 17.75 -13.77
N PHE A 28 13.52 18.01 -12.73
CA PHE A 28 12.93 19.33 -12.44
C PHE A 28 13.99 20.34 -11.99
N ASP A 29 14.94 19.91 -11.15
CA ASP A 29 16.01 20.78 -10.62
C ASP A 29 16.94 21.27 -11.75
N LYS A 30 17.33 20.38 -12.67
CA LYS A 30 18.10 20.72 -13.88
C LYS A 30 17.43 21.78 -14.78
N ARG A 31 16.13 22.02 -14.61
CA ARG A 31 15.33 22.99 -15.37
C ARG A 31 14.89 24.19 -14.53
N SER A 32 15.41 24.31 -13.31
CA SER A 32 15.13 25.42 -12.39
C SER A 32 13.64 25.55 -12.02
N PHE A 33 12.89 24.43 -12.07
CA PHE A 33 11.50 24.41 -11.61
C PHE A 33 11.37 24.30 -10.09
N HIS A 34 12.42 23.82 -9.42
CA HIS A 34 12.45 23.65 -7.95
C HIS A 34 11.28 22.80 -7.40
N ILE A 35 10.83 21.81 -8.18
CA ILE A 35 9.79 20.85 -7.79
C ILE A 35 10.46 19.59 -7.23
N LYS A 36 10.00 19.14 -6.06
CA LYS A 36 10.38 17.84 -5.48
C LYS A 36 9.21 16.86 -5.60
N GLN A 37 9.45 15.70 -6.19
CA GLN A 37 8.49 14.60 -6.25
C GLN A 37 8.75 13.64 -5.09
N TRP A 38 7.69 13.29 -4.36
CA TRP A 38 7.75 12.38 -3.21
C TRP A 38 6.36 11.86 -2.85
N SER A 39 6.29 10.80 -2.04
CA SER A 39 5.03 10.19 -1.59
C SER A 39 4.95 10.09 -0.06
N PRO A 40 3.92 10.65 0.61
CA PRO A 40 3.78 10.59 2.06
C PRO A 40 3.47 9.17 2.59
N ILE A 41 2.99 8.28 1.73
CA ILE A 41 2.51 6.93 2.11
C ILE A 41 3.53 5.83 1.83
N ARG A 42 4.65 6.14 1.18
CA ARG A 42 5.69 5.16 0.84
C ARG A 42 6.20 4.33 2.04
N PRO A 43 6.31 4.89 3.27
CA PRO A 43 6.74 4.12 4.43
C PRO A 43 5.71 3.15 5.01
N ILE A 44 4.46 3.11 4.53
CA ILE A 44 3.41 2.28 5.12
C ILE A 44 2.85 1.29 4.11
N SER A 45 2.31 0.19 4.61
CA SER A 45 1.68 -0.83 3.76
C SER A 45 0.34 -0.38 3.21
N GLY A 46 -0.11 -1.02 2.12
CA GLY A 46 -1.49 -0.85 1.63
C GLY A 46 -2.55 -1.18 2.68
N LEU A 47 -2.24 -2.14 3.57
CA LEU A 47 -3.05 -2.46 4.75
C LEU A 47 -3.26 -1.22 5.66
N ILE A 48 -2.19 -0.48 5.96
CA ILE A 48 -2.27 0.74 6.78
C ILE A 48 -2.93 1.90 6.01
N VAL A 49 -2.74 1.99 4.69
CA VAL A 49 -3.43 3.00 3.87
C VAL A 49 -4.95 2.85 3.98
N GLU A 50 -5.48 1.63 3.81
CA GLU A 50 -6.92 1.38 3.95
C GLU A 50 -7.42 1.66 5.38
N ARG A 51 -6.62 1.29 6.39
CA ARG A 51 -6.90 1.60 7.80
C ARG A 51 -7.03 3.11 8.03
N ILE A 52 -6.12 3.91 7.47
CA ILE A 52 -6.15 5.38 7.58
C ILE A 52 -7.35 5.95 6.83
N LEU A 53 -7.58 5.53 5.59
CA LEU A 53 -8.70 6.02 4.78
C LEU A 53 -10.02 5.80 5.52
N TYR A 54 -10.28 4.59 6.00
CA TYR A 54 -11.51 4.25 6.70
C TYR A 54 -11.71 5.03 8.00
N ASN A 55 -10.68 5.12 8.84
CA ASN A 55 -10.79 5.71 10.18
C ASN A 55 -10.68 7.24 10.17
N ARG A 56 -9.82 7.82 9.33
CA ARG A 56 -9.52 9.27 9.32
C ARG A 56 -10.27 10.04 8.24
N TYR A 57 -10.39 9.45 7.05
CA TYR A 57 -10.88 10.13 5.86
C TYR A 57 -12.09 9.42 5.27
N ARG A 58 -13.09 9.13 6.12
CA ARG A 58 -14.23 8.28 5.77
C ARG A 58 -14.98 8.72 4.51
N TYR A 59 -15.07 10.03 4.27
CA TYR A 59 -15.64 10.56 3.03
C TYR A 59 -14.83 10.13 1.79
N LEU A 60 -13.51 10.28 1.81
CA LEU A 60 -12.63 9.83 0.73
C LEU A 60 -12.63 8.30 0.60
N PHE A 61 -12.65 7.57 1.72
CA PHE A 61 -12.78 6.13 1.72
C PHE A 61 -14.00 5.66 0.92
N ASN A 62 -15.17 6.27 1.11
CA ASN A 62 -16.38 5.90 0.39
C ASN A 62 -16.32 6.20 -1.13
N LEU A 63 -15.43 7.09 -1.56
CA LEU A 63 -15.23 7.46 -2.96
C LEU A 63 -14.10 6.67 -3.64
N GLN A 64 -13.36 5.86 -2.90
CA GLN A 64 -12.20 5.16 -3.45
C GLN A 64 -12.61 4.17 -4.54
N THR A 65 -11.83 4.10 -5.62
CA THR A 65 -11.96 3.04 -6.62
C THR A 65 -10.59 2.77 -7.24
N SER A 66 -9.94 1.71 -6.79
CA SER A 66 -8.64 1.27 -7.33
C SER A 66 -8.78 0.39 -8.58
N CYS A 67 -10.01 -0.04 -8.91
CA CYS A 67 -10.29 -0.96 -10.00
C CYS A 67 -10.03 -0.31 -11.38
N HIS A 68 -9.26 -1.00 -12.25
CA HIS A 68 -9.04 -0.56 -13.64
C HIS A 68 -10.21 -0.89 -14.59
N SER A 69 -11.17 -1.71 -14.12
CA SER A 69 -12.38 -2.09 -14.87
C SER A 69 -13.63 -1.67 -14.09
N ALA A 70 -13.57 -0.51 -13.44
CA ALA A 70 -14.72 0.06 -12.78
C ALA A 70 -15.80 0.40 -13.83
N HIS A 71 -17.06 0.35 -13.43
CA HIS A 71 -18.20 0.66 -14.30
C HIS A 71 -19.20 1.54 -13.55
N ILE A 72 -19.96 2.32 -14.30
CA ILE A 72 -21.03 3.13 -13.73
C ILE A 72 -22.30 2.30 -13.69
N LYS A 73 -22.95 2.27 -12.53
CA LYS A 73 -24.27 1.68 -12.32
C LYS A 73 -25.09 2.65 -11.47
N ASP A 74 -26.28 2.99 -11.94
CA ASP A 74 -27.21 3.91 -11.23
C ASP A 74 -26.59 5.26 -10.85
N GLY A 75 -25.68 5.78 -11.70
CA GLY A 75 -24.97 7.05 -11.47
C GLY A 75 -23.76 6.95 -10.55
N GLU A 76 -23.41 5.75 -10.09
CA GLU A 76 -22.33 5.52 -9.13
C GLU A 76 -21.25 4.60 -9.70
N ILE A 77 -20.00 4.75 -9.24
CA ILE A 77 -18.85 3.97 -9.72
C ILE A 77 -18.75 2.67 -8.91
N HIS A 78 -18.75 1.52 -9.59
CA HIS A 78 -18.65 0.19 -8.99
C HIS A 78 -17.36 -0.53 -9.40
N PRO A 79 -16.63 -1.15 -8.47
CA PRO A 79 -15.48 -2.00 -8.81
C PRO A 79 -15.95 -3.31 -9.47
N CYS A 80 -15.09 -3.92 -10.31
CA CYS A 80 -15.41 -5.20 -10.94
C CYS A 80 -15.37 -6.41 -10.00
N GLY A 81 -14.83 -6.26 -8.79
CA GLY A 81 -14.77 -7.33 -7.77
C GLY A 81 -13.72 -8.41 -7.98
N LYS A 82 -13.22 -8.59 -9.22
CA LYS A 82 -12.45 -9.79 -9.61
C LYS A 82 -11.04 -9.57 -10.14
N CYS A 83 -10.67 -8.35 -10.52
CA CYS A 83 -9.32 -8.09 -11.02
C CYS A 83 -8.28 -8.07 -9.88
N SER A 84 -6.99 -8.18 -10.22
CA SER A 84 -5.91 -8.25 -9.22
C SER A 84 -5.87 -7.08 -8.23
N LYS A 85 -6.20 -5.87 -8.69
CA LYS A 85 -6.34 -4.69 -7.82
C LYS A 85 -7.51 -4.84 -6.85
N CYS A 86 -8.64 -5.38 -7.30
CA CYS A 86 -9.80 -5.61 -6.44
C CYS A 86 -9.50 -6.67 -5.38
N VAL A 87 -8.79 -7.74 -5.75
CA VAL A 87 -8.38 -8.78 -4.79
C VAL A 87 -7.49 -8.19 -3.71
N GLY A 88 -6.50 -7.37 -4.07
CA GLY A 88 -5.64 -6.68 -3.09
C GLY A 88 -6.43 -5.80 -2.12
N ILE A 89 -7.35 -4.95 -2.64
CA ILE A 89 -8.21 -4.12 -1.79
C ILE A 89 -9.10 -4.97 -0.88
N LEU A 90 -9.76 -6.00 -1.39
CA LEU A 90 -10.60 -6.90 -0.59
C LEU A 90 -9.81 -7.54 0.55
N ILE A 91 -8.57 -7.98 0.29
CA ILE A 91 -7.68 -8.53 1.31
C ILE A 91 -7.40 -7.48 2.40
N PHE A 92 -7.02 -6.25 2.03
CA PHE A 92 -6.74 -5.20 3.01
C PHE A 92 -7.96 -4.75 3.81
N LEU A 93 -9.15 -4.68 3.19
CA LEU A 93 -10.38 -4.35 3.89
C LEU A 93 -10.71 -5.42 4.94
N LEU A 94 -10.72 -6.69 4.54
CA LEU A 94 -11.03 -7.79 5.45
C LEU A 94 -9.98 -7.91 6.57
N ALA A 95 -8.69 -7.77 6.27
CA ALA A 95 -7.64 -7.78 7.27
C ALA A 95 -7.79 -6.67 8.34
N ASN A 96 -8.39 -5.53 7.96
CA ASN A 96 -8.74 -4.44 8.87
C ASN A 96 -10.14 -4.54 9.49
N ASN A 97 -10.87 -5.64 9.29
CA ASN A 97 -12.28 -5.81 9.68
C ASN A 97 -13.24 -4.77 9.09
N ILE A 98 -12.92 -4.27 7.89
CA ILE A 98 -13.73 -3.31 7.15
C ILE A 98 -14.62 -4.05 6.16
N LYS A 99 -15.91 -3.68 6.13
CA LYS A 99 -16.91 -4.32 5.28
C LYS A 99 -16.80 -3.84 3.82
N PRO A 100 -16.53 -4.71 2.84
CA PRO A 100 -16.28 -4.30 1.45
C PRO A 100 -17.43 -3.55 0.74
N TYR A 101 -18.69 -3.78 1.14
CA TYR A 101 -19.83 -3.09 0.55
C TYR A 101 -19.81 -1.58 0.78
N LEU A 102 -19.06 -1.09 1.78
CA LEU A 102 -18.90 0.34 2.03
C LEU A 102 -18.27 1.07 0.84
N ILE A 103 -17.50 0.35 0.02
CA ILE A 103 -16.93 0.83 -1.24
C ILE A 103 -17.42 0.00 -2.43
N ARG A 104 -18.67 -0.49 -2.31
CA ARG A 104 -19.50 -1.05 -3.40
C ARG A 104 -19.03 -2.39 -3.98
N TYR A 105 -18.16 -3.12 -3.28
CA TYR A 105 -17.98 -4.55 -3.55
C TYR A 105 -19.25 -5.32 -3.19
N ASN A 106 -19.65 -6.25 -4.05
CA ASN A 106 -20.80 -7.11 -3.80
C ASN A 106 -20.41 -8.39 -3.05
N GLU A 107 -21.40 -9.19 -2.65
CA GLU A 107 -21.17 -10.45 -1.94
C GLU A 107 -20.36 -11.46 -2.76
N GLU A 108 -20.62 -11.55 -4.06
CA GLU A 108 -19.87 -12.42 -4.97
C GLU A 108 -18.37 -12.11 -4.92
N SER A 109 -18.00 -10.82 -4.84
CA SER A 109 -16.62 -10.38 -4.68
C SER A 109 -15.97 -10.95 -3.42
N VAL A 110 -16.71 -11.10 -2.33
CA VAL A 110 -16.16 -11.68 -1.08
C VAL A 110 -16.16 -13.21 -1.16
N ASN A 111 -17.26 -13.82 -1.61
CA ASN A 111 -17.44 -15.27 -1.60
C ASN A 111 -16.42 -16.01 -2.49
N SER A 112 -16.07 -15.42 -3.63
CA SER A 112 -15.10 -16.00 -4.58
C SER A 112 -13.66 -15.51 -4.35
N LEU A 113 -13.38 -14.86 -3.21
CA LEU A 113 -12.05 -14.32 -2.90
C LEU A 113 -11.02 -15.42 -2.70
N SER A 114 -11.37 -16.52 -2.00
CA SER A 114 -10.45 -17.65 -1.77
C SER A 114 -9.95 -18.24 -3.09
N ASP A 115 -10.87 -18.56 -4.01
CA ASP A 115 -10.52 -19.10 -5.33
C ASP A 115 -9.58 -18.18 -6.12
N ARG A 116 -9.72 -16.86 -5.97
CA ARG A 116 -8.85 -15.89 -6.63
C ARG A 116 -7.48 -15.78 -5.96
N ILE A 117 -7.40 -15.95 -4.65
CA ILE A 117 -6.12 -16.05 -3.93
C ILE A 117 -5.39 -17.32 -4.38
N ASP A 118 -6.08 -18.46 -4.46
CA ASP A 118 -5.49 -19.72 -4.91
C ASP A 118 -4.96 -19.65 -6.35
N LYS A 119 -5.65 -18.89 -7.20
CA LYS A 119 -5.22 -18.57 -8.58
C LYS A 119 -4.18 -17.46 -8.66
N GLN A 120 -3.66 -16.98 -7.54
CA GLN A 120 -2.68 -15.88 -7.45
C GLN A 120 -3.12 -14.60 -8.17
N MET A 121 -4.42 -14.30 -8.16
CA MET A 121 -4.99 -13.12 -8.81
C MET A 121 -4.84 -11.88 -7.94
N TYR A 122 -3.63 -11.55 -7.49
CA TYR A 122 -3.32 -10.35 -6.70
C TYR A 122 -2.01 -9.74 -7.15
N ARG A 123 -1.78 -8.48 -6.78
CA ARG A 123 -0.49 -7.79 -6.92
C ARG A 123 -0.17 -7.10 -5.61
N LEU A 124 0.40 -7.87 -4.69
CA LEU A 124 0.81 -7.43 -3.36
C LEU A 124 2.24 -7.92 -3.11
N ASP A 125 2.99 -7.16 -2.32
CA ASP A 125 4.24 -7.66 -1.76
C ASP A 125 3.96 -8.92 -0.90
N GLU A 126 4.90 -9.87 -0.91
CA GLU A 126 4.76 -11.16 -0.23
C GLU A 126 4.45 -10.96 1.27
N SER A 127 5.17 -10.07 1.95
CA SER A 127 4.97 -9.83 3.38
C SER A 127 3.60 -9.23 3.68
N GLU A 128 3.11 -8.33 2.82
CA GLU A 128 1.80 -7.69 2.97
C GLU A 128 0.65 -8.68 2.74
N LEU A 129 0.77 -9.53 1.71
CA LEU A 129 -0.17 -10.60 1.46
C LEU A 129 -0.23 -11.54 2.65
N GLU A 130 0.92 -12.10 3.05
CA GLU A 130 0.98 -13.13 4.08
C GLU A 130 0.44 -12.63 5.42
N HIS A 131 0.79 -11.40 5.79
CA HIS A 131 0.32 -10.79 7.03
C HIS A 131 -1.17 -10.46 6.98
N SER A 132 -1.66 -9.94 5.86
CA SER A 132 -3.10 -9.64 5.71
C SER A 132 -3.94 -10.92 5.77
N LEU A 133 -3.50 -12.01 5.12
CA LEU A 133 -4.18 -13.31 5.21
C LEU A 133 -4.10 -13.89 6.63
N TYR A 134 -2.97 -13.72 7.33
CA TYR A 134 -2.87 -14.06 8.76
C TYR A 134 -3.92 -13.33 9.61
N LEU A 135 -4.10 -12.02 9.41
CA LEU A 135 -5.11 -11.23 10.12
C LEU A 135 -6.53 -11.68 9.78
N ILE A 136 -6.83 -11.96 8.50
CA ILE A 136 -8.14 -12.48 8.08
C ILE A 136 -8.45 -13.81 8.75
N ASN A 137 -7.51 -14.76 8.72
CA ASN A 137 -7.67 -16.05 9.37
C ASN A 137 -7.91 -15.90 10.88
N LYS A 138 -7.15 -15.01 11.53
CA LYS A 138 -7.29 -14.73 12.96
C LYS A 138 -8.64 -14.10 13.32
N ASN A 139 -9.13 -13.17 12.52
CA ASN A 139 -10.33 -12.39 12.84
C ASN A 139 -11.63 -13.12 12.50
N PHE A 140 -11.63 -13.96 11.46
CA PHE A 140 -12.85 -14.59 10.93
C PHE A 140 -12.82 -16.13 10.94
N GLY A 141 -11.70 -16.76 11.31
CA GLY A 141 -11.58 -18.22 11.34
C GLY A 141 -11.45 -18.87 9.97
N TYR A 142 -11.09 -18.12 8.93
CA TYR A 142 -10.74 -18.67 7.62
C TYR A 142 -9.39 -19.43 7.67
N ASN A 143 -9.09 -20.16 6.60
CA ASN A 143 -7.83 -20.87 6.41
C ASN A 143 -7.18 -20.52 5.06
N LEU A 144 -7.03 -19.23 4.79
CA LEU A 144 -6.39 -18.72 3.58
C LEU A 144 -4.87 -18.92 3.65
N LYS A 145 -4.25 -19.19 2.49
CA LYS A 145 -2.79 -19.38 2.36
C LYS A 145 -2.25 -18.53 1.20
N PRO A 146 -0.97 -18.10 1.25
CA PRO A 146 0.00 -18.27 2.34
C PRO A 146 -0.25 -17.27 3.49
N ALA A 147 -0.43 -17.72 4.73
CA ALA A 147 -0.70 -16.83 5.87
C ALA A 147 0.43 -16.92 6.90
N ARG A 148 1.12 -15.80 7.13
CA ARG A 148 2.24 -15.70 8.07
C ARG A 148 2.27 -14.33 8.74
N TYR A 149 2.60 -14.31 10.02
CA TYR A 149 2.73 -13.07 10.77
C TYR A 149 4.03 -12.32 10.42
N HIS A 150 3.90 -11.06 9.97
CA HIS A 150 4.99 -10.11 9.76
C HIS A 150 4.72 -8.81 10.51
N TRP A 151 5.24 -8.69 11.73
CA TRP A 151 4.97 -7.53 12.61
C TRP A 151 5.29 -6.16 11.96
N TYR A 152 6.32 -6.10 11.11
CA TYR A 152 6.77 -4.87 10.47
C TYR A 152 5.77 -4.37 9.41
N VAL A 153 4.85 -5.19 8.91
CA VAL A 153 3.82 -4.74 7.95
C VAL A 153 2.90 -3.68 8.54
N GLU A 154 2.78 -3.64 9.86
CA GLU A 154 1.97 -2.66 10.60
C GLU A 154 2.78 -1.46 11.14
N THR A 155 4.04 -1.29 10.74
CA THR A 155 4.91 -0.17 11.17
C THR A 155 5.08 0.88 10.07
N ILE A 156 5.70 2.00 10.43
CA ILE A 156 6.34 2.92 9.48
C ILE A 156 7.71 2.31 9.13
N ARG A 157 7.84 1.81 7.91
CA ARG A 157 8.95 1.01 7.41
C ARG A 157 9.93 1.83 6.56
N PHE A 158 11.21 1.57 6.78
CA PHE A 158 12.31 2.11 5.99
C PHE A 158 13.19 1.02 5.41
N ASP A 159 13.64 1.23 4.18
CA ASP A 159 14.56 0.36 3.47
C ASP A 159 15.34 1.20 2.43
N PRO A 160 16.51 0.75 1.98
CA PRO A 160 17.36 1.55 1.11
C PRO A 160 16.83 1.71 -0.33
N TYR A 161 15.82 0.92 -0.73
CA TYR A 161 15.36 0.86 -2.12
C TYR A 161 13.99 1.53 -2.33
N ASN A 162 13.02 1.23 -1.47
CA ASN A 162 11.63 1.62 -1.64
C ASN A 162 11.20 2.71 -0.66
N SER A 163 11.78 2.81 0.53
CA SER A 163 11.36 3.79 1.55
C SER A 163 12.55 4.33 2.32
N HIS A 164 13.42 5.09 1.66
CA HIS A 164 14.53 5.76 2.34
C HIS A 164 14.02 6.88 3.27
N PHE A 165 14.76 7.19 4.35
CA PHE A 165 14.35 8.19 5.35
C PHE A 165 14.11 9.60 4.78
N ASP A 166 14.84 9.95 3.72
CA ASP A 166 14.72 11.23 3.00
C ASP A 166 13.52 11.30 2.03
N ASN A 167 12.71 10.23 1.95
CA ASN A 167 11.55 10.15 1.04
C ASN A 167 10.63 11.37 1.18
N ILE A 168 10.39 11.85 2.40
CA ILE A 168 9.70 13.12 2.63
C ILE A 168 10.78 14.17 2.86
N PRO A 169 11.08 15.05 1.88
CA PRO A 169 12.32 15.84 1.86
C PRO A 169 12.31 17.06 2.79
N PHE A 170 11.21 17.32 3.50
CA PHE A 170 11.06 18.47 4.38
C PHE A 170 10.77 17.99 5.80
N TYR A 171 11.68 18.29 6.73
CA TYR A 171 11.62 17.81 8.11
C TYR A 171 10.27 18.11 8.79
N ASP A 172 9.81 19.36 8.75
CA ASP A 172 8.56 19.77 9.40
C ASP A 172 7.32 19.06 8.82
N ILE A 173 7.36 18.72 7.53
CA ILE A 173 6.27 18.01 6.86
C ILE A 173 6.34 16.52 7.23
N ARG A 174 7.55 15.93 7.20
CA ARG A 174 7.80 14.54 7.61
C ARG A 174 7.32 14.29 9.03
N GLU A 175 7.67 15.18 9.95
CA GLU A 175 7.31 15.10 11.37
C GLU A 175 5.79 15.12 11.59
N LYS A 176 5.08 16.01 10.87
CA LYS A 176 3.61 16.08 10.89
C LYS A 176 2.95 14.86 10.26
N ILE A 177 3.50 14.33 9.18
CA ILE A 177 2.98 13.11 8.53
C ILE A 177 3.17 11.92 9.45
N TYR A 178 4.35 11.72 10.02
CA TYR A 178 4.61 10.60 10.94
C TYR A 178 3.70 10.65 12.15
N LYS A 179 3.43 11.83 12.73
CA LYS A 179 2.41 12.00 13.79
C LYS A 179 1.01 11.53 13.39
N ILE A 180 0.64 11.60 12.11
CA ILE A 180 -0.63 11.06 11.62
C ILE A 180 -0.52 9.53 11.50
N LEU A 181 0.54 9.03 10.88
CA LEU A 181 0.76 7.60 10.65
C LEU A 181 0.85 6.80 11.95
N GLU A 182 1.52 7.33 12.98
CA GLU A 182 1.69 6.74 14.32
C GLU A 182 0.37 6.38 15.00
N LYS A 183 -0.73 7.03 14.63
CA LYS A 183 -2.06 6.72 15.19
C LYS A 183 -2.66 5.41 14.65
N TYR A 184 -2.07 4.86 13.59
CA TYR A 184 -2.59 3.70 12.86
C TYR A 184 -1.57 2.57 12.70
N THR A 185 -0.33 2.80 13.14
CA THR A 185 0.78 1.84 13.10
C THR A 185 1.20 1.41 14.50
N VAL A 186 2.00 0.33 14.59
CA VAL A 186 2.51 -0.22 15.87
C VAL A 186 3.95 0.20 16.19
N GLY A 187 4.52 1.13 15.43
CA GLY A 187 5.88 1.63 15.63
C GLY A 187 6.62 1.87 14.32
N TYR A 188 7.94 1.73 14.37
CA TYR A 188 8.86 1.97 13.25
C TYR A 188 9.78 0.77 13.04
N SER A 189 10.18 0.53 11.79
CA SER A 189 11.15 -0.52 11.48
C SER A 189 12.06 -0.16 10.31
N LEU A 190 13.27 -0.74 10.33
CA LEU A 190 14.28 -0.58 9.30
C LEU A 190 14.69 -1.96 8.77
N LEU A 191 14.78 -2.10 7.45
CA LEU A 191 15.41 -3.25 6.82
C LEU A 191 16.93 -3.10 6.87
N LYS A 192 17.60 -3.96 7.63
CA LYS A 192 19.06 -3.98 7.78
C LYS A 192 19.57 -5.42 7.69
N ASN A 193 20.49 -5.70 6.78
CA ASN A 193 21.04 -7.04 6.53
C ASN A 193 19.93 -8.09 6.34
N ASP A 194 18.98 -7.80 5.46
CA ASP A 194 17.82 -8.65 5.14
C ASP A 194 16.91 -8.99 6.33
N LYS A 195 16.98 -8.19 7.40
CA LYS A 195 16.14 -8.35 8.59
C LYS A 195 15.48 -7.03 8.96
N TRP A 196 14.18 -7.09 9.23
CA TRP A 196 13.46 -5.99 9.84
C TRP A 196 13.82 -5.89 11.31
N ILE A 197 14.32 -4.73 11.73
CA ILE A 197 14.60 -4.41 13.12
C ILE A 197 13.73 -3.23 13.57
N PRO A 198 13.28 -3.20 14.83
CA PRO A 198 12.58 -2.04 15.37
C PRO A 198 13.56 -0.86 15.49
N ILE A 199 13.06 0.35 15.26
CA ILE A 199 13.81 1.59 15.47
C ILE A 199 12.94 2.59 16.24
N SER A 200 13.56 3.62 16.81
CA SER A 200 12.85 4.73 17.44
C SER A 200 12.34 5.76 16.42
N ARG A 201 11.38 6.57 16.87
CA ARG A 201 10.90 7.75 16.13
C ARG A 201 12.03 8.73 15.84
N ASP A 202 12.93 8.94 16.80
CA ASP A 202 14.05 9.88 16.64
C ASP A 202 15.02 9.41 15.57
N GLU A 203 15.31 8.11 15.51
CA GLU A 203 16.07 7.52 14.40
C GLU A 203 15.36 7.73 13.06
N ALA A 204 14.04 7.52 12.99
CA ALA A 204 13.28 7.74 11.76
C ALA A 204 13.28 9.20 11.27
N LEU A 205 13.29 10.17 12.19
CA LEU A 205 13.26 11.59 11.84
C LEU A 205 14.64 12.15 11.49
N ARG A 206 15.70 11.74 12.19
CA ARG A 206 17.06 12.31 12.05
C ARG A 206 17.83 11.78 10.85
N ASN A 207 17.49 10.59 10.33
CA ASN A 207 18.23 9.95 9.24
C ASN A 207 17.76 10.35 7.83
N GLY A 208 16.81 11.27 7.71
CA GLY A 208 16.29 11.73 6.40
C GLY A 208 16.52 13.20 6.14
#